data_AF-A0A259NYC2-F1
#
_entry.id   AF-A0A259NYC2-F1
#
_cell.length_a   1.000
_cell.length_b   1.000
_cell.length_c   1.000
_cell.angle_alpha   90.00
_cell.angle_beta   90.00
_cell.angle_gamma   90.00
#
_symmetry.space_group_name_H-M   'P 1'
#
loop_
_entity.id
_entity.type
_entity.pdbx_description
1 polymer ?
#
loop_
_entity_poly.entity_id
_entity_poly.type
_entity_poly.pdbx_seq_one_letter_code
_entity_poly.pdbx_strand_id
1 'polypeptide(L)'
;SCDYYLQHGKMMPDNWFETLMQYDAIFFGAVGMSNILPDHVSLWGSLIQFRRCFDQYVNLRPVRLLPGVPCPLANRKPGDIDFYVVRENTEGEYSSVGGKMFPDTDREFVIQESVFTRQGVDRILQYAFDLAQSRPKKHLTSATKSNGIAITMPYWDERVEAMSKQFGDVRMDKYHIDILTAQFVMNPDRFDVVVASNLFGDILSDLGPACTGTIAVAPSGSINPEGKFPSLFEPVHGSAPDIYGQMIANPIGQIWSGSMMLDHLGYPEAGKAIFDAIEKVLVSPGAPLTPDLGGKAKTHELGEAIAKAV
;
A
#
# COMPACT_ATOMS: atom_id res chain seq x y z
N SER A 1 16.79 3.29 -6.70
CA SER A 1 17.81 2.54 -7.46
C SER A 1 18.87 1.99 -6.52
N CYS A 2 19.41 0.79 -6.78
CA CYS A 2 20.55 0.22 -6.05
C CYS A 2 21.89 0.85 -6.47
N ASP A 3 21.92 1.72 -7.48
CA ASP A 3 23.14 2.36 -7.99
C ASP A 3 23.90 3.15 -6.91
N TYR A 4 23.16 3.86 -6.04
CA TYR A 4 23.75 4.61 -4.94
C TYR A 4 24.47 3.68 -3.95
N TYR A 5 23.90 2.50 -3.69
CA TYR A 5 24.54 1.48 -2.85
C TYR A 5 25.83 0.97 -3.49
N LEU A 6 25.84 0.71 -4.80
CA LEU A 6 27.04 0.24 -5.49
C LEU A 6 28.19 1.24 -5.42
N GLN A 7 27.89 2.55 -5.35
CA GLN A 7 28.89 3.60 -5.28
C GLN A 7 29.33 3.94 -3.85
N HIS A 8 28.44 3.81 -2.87
CA HIS A 8 28.64 4.35 -1.51
C HIS A 8 28.54 3.30 -0.38
N GLY A 9 28.17 2.06 -0.69
CA GLY A 9 28.02 0.97 0.29
C GLY A 9 26.80 1.10 1.21
N LYS A 10 25.90 2.04 0.92
CA LYS A 10 24.67 2.32 1.68
C LYS A 10 23.58 2.84 0.76
N MET A 11 22.32 2.67 1.13
CA MET A 11 21.19 3.01 0.26
C MET A 11 20.91 4.52 0.15
N MET A 12 21.36 5.32 1.12
CA MET A 12 21.07 6.76 1.23
C MET A 12 22.26 7.49 1.89
N PRO A 13 22.46 8.81 1.63
CA PRO A 13 23.48 9.59 2.34
C PRO A 13 23.15 9.71 3.83
N ASP A 14 24.14 9.98 4.70
CA ASP A 14 23.89 10.03 6.16
C ASP A 14 22.91 11.12 6.59
N ASN A 15 22.85 12.22 5.83
CA ASN A 15 21.97 13.38 6.07
C ASN A 15 20.62 13.28 5.32
N TRP A 16 20.19 12.07 4.94
CA TRP A 16 18.96 11.87 4.18
C TRP A 16 17.73 12.40 4.93
N PHE A 17 17.69 12.24 6.26
CA PHE A 17 16.55 12.62 7.09
C PHE A 17 16.38 14.14 7.13
N GLU A 18 17.47 14.88 7.41
CA GLU A 18 17.48 16.34 7.45
C GLU A 18 17.21 16.95 6.06
N THR A 19 17.63 16.27 5.00
CA THR A 19 17.36 16.69 3.63
C THR A 19 15.88 16.54 3.31
N LEU A 20 15.29 15.38 3.58
CA LEU A 20 13.90 15.10 3.22
C LEU A 20 12.89 15.82 4.12
N MET A 21 13.23 16.13 5.37
CA MET A 21 12.38 16.95 6.26
C MET A 21 12.06 18.35 5.72
N GLN A 22 12.83 18.86 4.76
CA GLN A 22 12.61 20.19 4.18
C GLN A 22 11.52 20.22 3.10
N TYR A 23 11.03 19.06 2.67
CA TYR A 23 10.01 18.95 1.63
C TYR A 23 8.63 18.74 2.25
N ASP A 24 7.60 19.19 1.54
CA ASP A 24 6.19 19.03 1.97
C ASP A 24 5.71 17.58 1.85
N ALA A 25 6.22 16.84 0.85
CA ALA A 25 5.90 15.44 0.60
C ALA A 25 7.04 14.75 -0.16
N ILE A 26 7.05 13.42 -0.10
CA ILE A 26 7.99 12.56 -0.84
C ILE A 26 7.20 11.83 -1.93
N PHE A 27 7.56 12.05 -3.19
CA PHE A 27 7.00 11.30 -4.32
C PHE A 27 7.98 10.23 -4.77
N PHE A 28 7.68 8.98 -4.42
CA PHE A 28 8.62 7.87 -4.52
C PHE A 28 8.21 6.90 -5.63
N GLY A 29 9.21 6.32 -6.29
CA GLY A 29 9.01 5.28 -7.31
C GLY A 29 8.98 3.90 -6.66
N ALA A 30 10.08 3.16 -6.81
CA ALA A 30 10.26 1.85 -6.18
C ALA A 30 11.73 1.61 -5.81
N VAL A 31 11.95 0.64 -4.92
CA VAL A 31 13.28 0.15 -4.54
C VAL A 31 13.32 -1.37 -4.54
N GLY A 32 14.48 -1.93 -4.85
CA GLY A 32 14.72 -3.37 -4.94
C GLY A 32 15.29 -3.74 -6.30
N MET A 33 16.31 -4.57 -6.30
CA MET A 33 16.82 -5.22 -7.51
C MET A 33 17.59 -6.46 -7.04
N SER A 34 16.88 -7.56 -6.85
CA SER A 34 17.36 -8.75 -6.14
C SER A 34 18.59 -9.42 -6.77
N ASN A 35 18.81 -9.21 -8.07
CA ASN A 35 20.03 -9.64 -8.78
C ASN A 35 21.26 -8.75 -8.50
N ILE A 36 21.09 -7.57 -7.91
CA ILE A 36 22.16 -6.63 -7.55
C ILE A 36 22.38 -6.61 -6.03
N LEU A 37 21.30 -6.52 -5.26
CA LEU A 37 21.35 -6.34 -3.81
C LEU A 37 20.23 -7.16 -3.15
N PRO A 38 20.49 -7.90 -2.05
CA PRO A 38 19.44 -8.62 -1.35
C PRO A 38 18.29 -7.69 -0.95
N ASP A 39 17.05 -8.14 -1.14
CA ASP A 39 15.87 -7.30 -0.96
C ASP A 39 15.80 -6.69 0.45
N HIS A 40 16.15 -7.48 1.47
CA HIS A 40 16.18 -6.99 2.86
C HIS A 40 17.18 -5.83 3.05
N VAL A 41 18.33 -5.83 2.37
CA VAL A 41 19.31 -4.73 2.48
C VAL A 41 18.74 -3.47 1.82
N SER A 42 18.18 -3.61 0.61
CA SER A 42 17.63 -2.47 -0.12
C SER A 42 16.44 -1.84 0.59
N LEU A 43 15.51 -2.66 1.09
CA LEU A 43 14.26 -2.23 1.70
C LEU A 43 14.48 -1.65 3.10
N TRP A 44 15.25 -2.32 3.96
CA TRP A 44 15.56 -1.85 5.32
C TRP A 44 16.56 -0.69 5.33
N GLY A 45 17.40 -0.58 4.31
CA GLY A 45 18.31 0.55 4.13
C GLY A 45 17.65 1.81 3.57
N SER A 46 16.39 1.75 3.10
CA SER A 46 15.71 2.89 2.47
C SER A 46 14.25 3.03 2.91
N LEU A 47 13.29 2.44 2.20
CA LEU A 47 11.85 2.71 2.35
C LEU A 47 11.33 2.45 3.78
N ILE A 48 11.83 1.44 4.48
CA ILE A 48 11.45 1.21 5.89
C ILE A 48 11.97 2.32 6.80
N GLN A 49 13.14 2.92 6.49
CA GLN A 49 13.64 4.09 7.22
C GLN A 49 12.71 5.27 7.04
N PHE A 50 12.25 5.56 5.80
CA PHE A 50 11.27 6.63 5.58
C PHE A 50 10.00 6.40 6.41
N ARG A 51 9.41 5.21 6.29
CA ARG A 51 8.16 4.88 6.97
C ARG A 51 8.25 5.00 8.49
N ARG A 52 9.36 4.53 9.09
CA ARG A 52 9.55 4.52 10.54
C ARG A 52 10.06 5.84 11.11
N CYS A 53 11.08 6.44 10.51
CA CYS A 53 11.68 7.66 11.03
C CYS A 53 10.77 8.88 10.85
N PHE A 54 9.98 8.93 9.77
CA PHE A 54 8.94 9.95 9.57
C PHE A 54 7.59 9.57 10.18
N ASP A 55 7.53 8.47 10.95
CA ASP A 55 6.32 8.00 11.64
C ASP A 55 5.09 7.97 10.72
N GLN A 56 5.27 7.48 9.49
CA GLN A 56 4.26 7.37 8.45
C GLN A 56 3.40 6.13 8.66
N TYR A 57 2.75 6.05 9.82
CA TYR A 57 2.14 4.83 10.35
C TYR A 57 0.89 4.34 9.62
N VAL A 58 0.28 5.19 8.78
CA VAL A 58 -0.84 4.83 7.92
C VAL A 58 -0.32 4.53 6.52
N ASN A 59 -0.45 3.29 6.06
CA ASN A 59 -0.29 2.97 4.65
C ASN A 59 -1.68 2.80 4.02
N LEU A 60 -2.14 3.84 3.33
CA LEU A 60 -3.46 3.91 2.70
C LEU A 60 -3.37 3.40 1.26
N ARG A 61 -4.12 2.34 0.95
CA ARG A 61 -4.10 1.69 -0.36
C ARG A 61 -5.53 1.50 -0.88
N PRO A 62 -6.02 2.37 -1.79
CA PRO A 62 -7.32 2.16 -2.42
C PRO A 62 -7.28 0.95 -3.36
N VAL A 63 -8.34 0.15 -3.34
CA VAL A 63 -8.57 -0.98 -4.23
C VAL A 63 -9.84 -0.71 -5.02
N ARG A 64 -9.68 -0.35 -6.29
CA ARG A 64 -10.79 0.03 -7.17
C ARG A 64 -10.71 -0.66 -8.52
N LEU A 65 -11.81 -1.27 -8.95
CA LEU A 65 -11.97 -1.71 -10.32
C LEU A 65 -12.28 -0.50 -11.21
N LEU A 66 -11.25 0.02 -11.87
CA LEU A 66 -11.36 1.17 -12.76
C LEU A 66 -12.11 0.81 -14.06
N PRO A 67 -12.87 1.74 -14.65
CA PRO A 67 -13.43 1.58 -15.98
C PRO A 67 -12.37 1.22 -17.02
N GLY A 68 -12.69 0.30 -17.94
CA GLY A 68 -11.78 -0.12 -19.01
C GLY A 68 -10.70 -1.14 -18.61
N VAL A 69 -10.47 -1.37 -17.31
CA VAL A 69 -9.52 -2.39 -16.85
C VAL A 69 -10.16 -3.79 -16.94
N PRO A 70 -9.50 -4.77 -17.58
CA PRO A 70 -10.02 -6.14 -17.64
C PRO A 70 -9.99 -6.79 -16.26
N CYS A 71 -11.16 -7.00 -15.65
CA CYS A 71 -11.27 -7.68 -14.36
C CYS A 71 -11.14 -9.21 -14.54
N PRO A 72 -10.28 -9.89 -13.75
CA PRO A 72 -10.14 -11.35 -13.82
C PRO A 72 -11.29 -12.09 -13.11
N LEU A 73 -12.03 -11.40 -12.24
CA LEU A 73 -13.17 -11.98 -11.54
C LEU A 73 -14.39 -12.00 -12.46
N ALA A 74 -15.01 -13.17 -12.59
CA ALA A 74 -16.18 -13.34 -13.44
C ALA A 74 -17.34 -12.45 -13.00
N ASN A 75 -18.02 -11.85 -13.98
CA ASN A 75 -19.25 -11.06 -13.80
C ASN A 75 -19.10 -9.85 -12.86
N ARG A 76 -17.92 -9.22 -12.83
CA ARG A 76 -17.67 -7.97 -12.11
C ARG A 76 -17.58 -6.78 -13.06
N LYS A 77 -18.06 -5.62 -12.61
CA LYS A 77 -18.03 -4.35 -13.35
C LYS A 77 -17.48 -3.22 -12.47
N PRO A 78 -16.99 -2.12 -13.06
CA PRO A 78 -16.56 -0.94 -12.31
C PRO A 78 -17.62 -0.51 -11.28
N GLY A 79 -17.16 -0.22 -10.06
CA GLY A 79 -18.01 0.07 -8.89
C GLY A 79 -18.35 -1.14 -8.02
N ASP A 80 -18.24 -2.38 -8.52
CA ASP A 80 -18.41 -3.58 -7.68
C ASP A 80 -17.25 -3.77 -6.69
N ILE A 81 -16.06 -3.25 -7.01
CA ILE A 81 -14.86 -3.31 -6.16
C ILE A 81 -14.40 -1.88 -5.92
N ASP A 82 -14.64 -1.36 -4.72
CA ASP A 82 -14.19 -0.05 -4.26
C ASP A 82 -14.09 -0.05 -2.73
N PHE A 83 -12.88 -0.28 -2.22
CA PHE A 83 -12.60 -0.27 -0.79
C PHE A 83 -11.17 0.21 -0.53
N TYR A 84 -10.85 0.49 0.73
CA TYR A 84 -9.51 0.88 1.16
C TYR A 84 -8.90 -0.21 2.02
N VAL A 85 -7.62 -0.50 1.81
CA VAL A 85 -6.78 -1.16 2.80
C VAL A 85 -6.06 -0.08 3.61
N VAL A 86 -6.26 -0.11 4.93
CA VAL A 86 -5.58 0.74 5.91
C VAL A 86 -4.60 -0.16 6.66
N ARG A 87 -3.33 -0.12 6.23
CA ARG A 87 -2.25 -0.97 6.75
C ARG A 87 -1.46 -0.22 7.80
N GLU A 88 -1.23 -0.85 8.95
CA GLU A 88 -0.22 -0.40 9.93
C GLU A 88 1.18 -0.50 9.30
N ASN A 89 1.99 0.56 9.41
CA ASN A 89 3.19 0.72 8.57
C ASN A 89 4.51 0.84 9.35
N THR A 90 4.49 0.82 10.69
CA THR A 90 5.63 1.15 11.55
C THR A 90 6.05 0.03 12.50
N GLU A 91 5.18 -0.93 12.79
CA GLU A 91 5.45 -2.04 13.71
C GLU A 91 4.90 -3.36 13.14
N GLY A 92 4.52 -4.30 14.00
CA GLY A 92 3.92 -5.58 13.63
C GLY A 92 4.95 -6.65 13.26
N GLU A 93 4.62 -7.45 12.26
CA GLU A 93 5.39 -8.62 11.83
C GLU A 93 6.67 -8.24 11.06
N TYR A 94 6.71 -7.02 10.51
CA TYR A 94 7.91 -6.47 9.91
C TYR A 94 8.84 -6.02 11.03
N SER A 95 9.88 -6.78 11.31
CA SER A 95 10.76 -6.53 12.44
C SER A 95 12.19 -6.99 12.18
N SER A 96 13.12 -6.28 12.79
CA SER A 96 14.54 -6.65 12.85
C SER A 96 14.94 -7.11 14.26
N VAL A 97 13.96 -7.44 15.11
CA VAL A 97 14.16 -7.90 16.49
C VAL A 97 14.23 -9.42 16.49
N GLY A 98 15.31 -9.96 17.03
CA GLY A 98 15.58 -11.39 17.03
C GLY A 98 17.05 -11.66 16.75
N GLY A 99 17.36 -12.79 16.12
CA GLY A 99 18.73 -13.14 15.77
C GLY A 99 18.90 -14.61 15.37
N LYS A 100 20.11 -14.93 14.92
CA LYS A 100 20.56 -16.28 14.59
C LYS A 100 21.55 -16.74 15.65
N MET A 101 21.38 -17.95 16.17
CA MET A 101 22.25 -18.56 17.17
C MET A 101 22.93 -19.80 16.59
N PHE A 102 24.19 -20.02 16.96
CA PHE A 102 25.03 -21.14 16.50
C PHE A 102 25.10 -21.29 14.97
N PRO A 103 25.47 -20.21 14.24
CA PRO A 103 25.48 -20.22 12.79
C PRO A 103 26.35 -21.35 12.23
N ASP A 104 25.89 -21.97 11.15
CA ASP A 104 26.61 -22.99 10.39
C ASP A 104 26.88 -24.28 11.18
N THR A 105 25.98 -24.62 12.12
CA THR A 105 26.00 -25.88 12.87
C THR A 105 24.62 -26.55 12.90
N ASP A 106 24.55 -27.84 13.21
CA ASP A 106 23.26 -28.56 13.39
C ASP A 106 22.42 -28.06 14.58
N ARG A 107 22.97 -27.16 15.41
CA ARG A 107 22.27 -26.53 16.55
C ARG A 107 21.68 -25.17 16.19
N GLU A 108 21.80 -24.75 14.93
CA GLU A 108 21.37 -23.44 14.47
C GLU A 108 19.87 -23.22 14.71
N PHE A 109 19.51 -22.06 15.25
CA PHE A 109 18.13 -21.60 15.31
C PHE A 109 18.03 -20.09 15.09
N VAL A 110 16.85 -19.64 14.64
CA VAL A 110 16.54 -18.23 14.39
C VAL A 110 15.32 -17.84 15.20
N ILE A 111 15.37 -16.68 15.85
CA ILE A 111 14.23 -16.02 16.47
C ILE A 111 13.93 -14.75 15.68
N GLN A 112 12.65 -14.47 15.47
CA GLN A 112 12.12 -13.23 14.91
C GLN A 112 10.89 -12.83 15.73
N GLU A 113 10.84 -11.59 16.16
CA GLU A 113 9.78 -11.08 17.04
C GLU A 113 8.86 -10.12 16.29
N SER A 114 7.55 -10.36 16.35
CA SER A 114 6.54 -9.39 15.91
C SER A 114 6.10 -8.52 17.09
N VAL A 115 6.22 -7.20 16.96
CA VAL A 115 5.99 -6.26 18.06
C VAL A 115 4.76 -5.40 17.77
N PHE A 116 3.79 -5.43 18.67
CA PHE A 116 2.58 -4.60 18.59
C PHE A 116 2.49 -3.76 19.85
N THR A 117 2.31 -2.46 19.70
CA THR A 117 2.20 -1.52 20.81
C THR A 117 0.77 -1.00 20.89
N ARG A 118 0.35 -0.60 22.10
CA ARG A 118 -0.95 0.05 22.26
C ARG A 118 -1.06 1.30 21.39
N GLN A 119 0.01 2.10 21.32
CA GLN A 119 0.04 3.34 20.56
C GLN A 119 -0.11 3.08 19.07
N GLY A 120 0.67 2.15 18.50
CA GLY A 120 0.64 1.80 17.08
C GLY A 120 -0.70 1.20 16.66
N VAL A 121 -1.23 0.26 17.44
CA VAL A 121 -2.53 -0.36 17.17
C VAL A 121 -3.68 0.64 17.33
N ASP A 122 -3.72 1.43 18.40
CA ASP A 122 -4.84 2.36 18.62
C ASP A 122 -4.89 3.45 17.53
N ARG A 123 -3.74 3.99 17.09
CA ARG A 123 -3.73 5.08 16.10
C ARG A 123 -4.12 4.63 14.69
N ILE A 124 -3.73 3.41 14.28
CA ILE A 124 -4.14 2.89 12.97
C ILE A 124 -5.63 2.52 12.96
N LEU A 125 -6.14 1.98 14.07
CA LEU A 125 -7.57 1.71 14.23
C LEU A 125 -8.38 3.00 14.21
N GLN A 126 -7.94 4.03 14.95
CA GLN A 126 -8.58 5.35 14.95
C GLN A 126 -8.72 5.88 13.51
N TYR A 127 -7.62 5.91 12.76
CA TYR A 127 -7.63 6.34 11.35
C TYR A 127 -8.59 5.51 10.49
N ALA A 128 -8.59 4.19 10.65
CA ALA A 128 -9.45 3.31 9.87
C ALA A 128 -10.94 3.49 10.18
N PHE A 129 -11.29 3.67 11.47
CA PHE A 129 -12.66 3.97 11.87
C PHE A 129 -13.10 5.37 11.41
N ASP A 130 -12.25 6.39 11.49
CA ASP A 130 -12.54 7.74 10.97
C ASP A 130 -12.80 7.70 9.46
N LEU A 131 -11.98 6.95 8.70
CA LEU A 131 -12.18 6.75 7.28
C LEU A 131 -13.48 5.98 6.98
N ALA A 132 -13.79 4.93 7.75
CA ALA A 132 -15.04 4.19 7.58
C ALA A 132 -16.25 5.10 7.88
N GLN A 133 -16.17 5.91 8.93
CA GLN A 133 -17.19 6.86 9.35
C GLN A 133 -17.51 7.89 8.27
N SER A 134 -16.50 8.37 7.54
CA SER A 134 -16.66 9.34 6.46
C SER A 134 -17.19 8.72 5.16
N ARG A 135 -17.17 7.39 5.03
CA ARG A 135 -17.60 6.68 3.82
C ARG A 135 -19.08 6.30 3.87
N PRO A 136 -19.77 6.23 2.71
CA PRO A 136 -21.21 5.97 2.68
C PRO A 136 -21.65 4.63 3.28
N LYS A 137 -20.84 3.57 3.14
CA LYS A 137 -21.17 2.23 3.67
C LYS A 137 -20.97 2.13 5.19
N LYS A 138 -20.19 3.03 5.80
CA LYS A 138 -19.86 3.03 7.23
C LYS A 138 -19.48 1.65 7.74
N HIS A 139 -18.55 0.98 7.04
CA HIS A 139 -18.20 -0.41 7.31
C HIS A 139 -16.70 -0.60 7.44
N LEU A 140 -16.28 -1.13 8.58
CA LEU A 140 -14.91 -1.52 8.85
C LEU A 140 -14.81 -3.05 8.93
N THR A 141 -13.84 -3.62 8.24
CA THR A 141 -13.43 -5.01 8.37
C THR A 141 -12.02 -5.09 8.97
N SER A 142 -11.86 -5.83 10.07
CA SER A 142 -10.55 -6.07 10.70
C SER A 142 -9.96 -7.41 10.26
N ALA A 143 -8.74 -7.40 9.72
CA ALA A 143 -7.97 -8.59 9.39
C ALA A 143 -7.24 -9.11 10.65
N THR A 144 -7.40 -10.39 10.97
CA THR A 144 -6.81 -11.00 12.17
C THR A 144 -6.32 -12.42 11.90
N LYS A 145 -5.58 -13.02 12.84
CA LYS A 145 -5.32 -14.47 12.89
C LYS A 145 -5.29 -14.98 14.33
N SER A 146 -6.25 -14.51 15.12
CA SER A 146 -6.34 -14.71 16.57
C SER A 146 -6.56 -16.16 17.05
N ASN A 147 -6.69 -17.11 16.12
CA ASN A 147 -6.67 -18.54 16.44
C ASN A 147 -5.26 -19.14 16.38
N GLY A 148 -4.45 -18.78 15.37
CA GLY A 148 -3.10 -19.31 15.18
C GLY A 148 -2.03 -18.49 15.89
N ILE A 149 -2.19 -17.18 15.96
CA ILE A 149 -1.27 -16.27 16.65
C ILE A 149 -1.88 -15.93 18.01
N ALA A 150 -1.47 -16.66 19.06
CA ALA A 150 -2.18 -16.67 20.34
C ALA A 150 -1.99 -15.43 21.24
N ILE A 151 -1.15 -14.47 20.85
CA ILE A 151 -0.84 -13.28 21.68
C ILE A 151 -1.17 -11.98 20.94
N THR A 152 -0.45 -11.67 19.87
CA THR A 152 -0.55 -10.35 19.21
C THR A 152 -1.88 -10.14 18.50
N MET A 153 -2.48 -11.19 17.92
CA MET A 153 -3.77 -11.08 17.22
C MET A 153 -4.99 -11.04 18.16
N PRO A 154 -5.05 -11.80 19.28
CA PRO A 154 -6.04 -11.54 20.33
C PRO A 154 -5.94 -10.13 20.89
N TYR A 155 -4.72 -9.63 21.12
CA TYR A 155 -4.51 -8.25 21.54
C TYR A 155 -5.03 -7.24 20.49
N TRP A 156 -4.74 -7.45 19.21
CA TRP A 156 -5.31 -6.65 18.12
C TRP A 156 -6.85 -6.65 18.15
N ASP A 157 -7.47 -7.83 18.28
CA ASP A 157 -8.93 -7.97 18.37
C ASP A 157 -9.52 -7.21 19.57
N GLU A 158 -8.85 -7.28 20.75
CA GLU A 158 -9.24 -6.52 21.95
C GLU A 158 -9.19 -5.01 21.71
N ARG A 159 -8.16 -4.51 20.99
CA ARG A 159 -8.05 -3.09 20.65
C ARG A 159 -9.10 -2.65 19.65
N VAL A 160 -9.42 -3.48 18.65
CA VAL A 160 -10.52 -3.23 17.68
C VAL A 160 -11.85 -3.09 18.41
N GLU A 161 -12.17 -4.00 19.32
CA GLU A 161 -13.40 -3.96 20.11
C GLU A 161 -13.45 -2.76 21.07
N ALA A 162 -12.32 -2.38 21.65
CA ALA A 162 -12.25 -1.18 22.48
C ALA A 162 -12.50 0.10 21.66
N MET A 163 -11.93 0.18 20.45
CA MET A 163 -12.08 1.34 19.57
C MET A 163 -13.50 1.47 19.03
N SER A 164 -14.13 0.36 18.64
CA SER A 164 -15.48 0.37 18.03
C SER A 164 -16.55 1.02 18.90
N LYS A 165 -16.38 1.01 20.24
CA LYS A 165 -17.28 1.66 21.19
C LYS A 165 -17.40 3.18 20.99
N GLN A 166 -16.44 3.80 20.32
CA GLN A 166 -16.44 5.23 19.99
C GLN A 166 -17.15 5.53 18.66
N PHE A 167 -17.49 4.52 17.86
CA PHE A 167 -18.04 4.64 16.50
C PHE A 167 -19.35 3.86 16.36
N GLY A 168 -20.39 4.32 17.05
CA GLY A 168 -21.65 3.57 17.21
C GLY A 168 -22.44 3.29 15.93
N ASP A 169 -22.17 4.00 14.83
CA ASP A 169 -22.84 3.83 13.53
C ASP A 169 -21.94 3.17 12.47
N VAL A 170 -20.67 2.85 12.79
CA VAL A 170 -19.78 2.07 11.92
C VAL A 170 -20.00 0.60 12.20
N ARG A 171 -20.50 -0.13 11.20
CA ARG A 171 -20.58 -1.59 11.25
C ARG A 171 -19.15 -2.15 11.28
N MET A 172 -18.88 -3.09 12.17
CA MET A 172 -17.59 -3.76 12.27
C MET A 172 -17.72 -5.27 12.09
N ASP A 173 -16.93 -5.83 11.18
CA ASP A 173 -16.72 -7.27 11.03
C ASP A 173 -15.23 -7.60 11.27
N LYS A 174 -14.92 -8.83 11.66
CA LYS A 174 -13.54 -9.35 11.70
C LYS A 174 -13.44 -10.67 10.96
N TYR A 175 -12.35 -10.85 10.22
CA TYR A 175 -12.08 -12.06 9.46
C TYR A 175 -10.69 -12.56 9.75
N HIS A 176 -10.54 -13.89 9.85
CA HIS A 176 -9.22 -14.47 9.78
C HIS A 176 -8.60 -14.23 8.38
N ILE A 177 -7.30 -13.94 8.32
CA ILE A 177 -6.63 -13.51 7.09
C ILE A 177 -6.77 -14.51 5.93
N ASP A 178 -6.85 -15.81 6.22
CA ASP A 178 -7.05 -16.88 5.24
C ASP A 178 -8.45 -16.86 4.61
N ILE A 179 -9.51 -16.68 5.39
CA ILE A 179 -10.85 -16.54 4.81
C ILE A 179 -11.05 -15.16 4.20
N LEU A 180 -10.39 -14.12 4.72
CA LEU A 180 -10.47 -12.77 4.17
C LEU A 180 -9.90 -12.71 2.74
N THR A 181 -8.76 -13.35 2.49
CA THR A 181 -8.20 -13.46 1.13
C THR A 181 -9.15 -14.19 0.19
N ALA A 182 -9.80 -15.27 0.64
CA ALA A 182 -10.81 -15.95 -0.16
C ALA A 182 -12.05 -15.07 -0.42
N GLN A 183 -12.47 -14.23 0.55
CA GLN A 183 -13.59 -13.31 0.38
C GLN A 183 -13.27 -12.14 -0.58
N PHE A 184 -12.01 -11.70 -0.67
CA PHE A 184 -11.60 -10.70 -1.70
C PHE A 184 -11.86 -11.23 -3.12
N VAL A 185 -11.69 -12.54 -3.34
CA VAL A 185 -11.95 -13.17 -4.64
C VAL A 185 -13.45 -13.43 -4.83
N MET A 186 -14.11 -14.00 -3.83
CA MET A 186 -15.51 -14.44 -3.99
C MET A 186 -16.51 -13.28 -3.90
N ASN A 187 -16.35 -12.38 -2.93
CA ASN A 187 -17.31 -11.34 -2.56
C ASN A 187 -16.65 -9.97 -2.27
N PRO A 188 -15.85 -9.42 -3.20
CA PRO A 188 -15.15 -8.14 -2.98
C PRO A 188 -16.09 -6.95 -2.74
N ASP A 189 -17.33 -7.01 -3.22
CA ASP A 189 -18.35 -5.95 -3.08
C ASP A 189 -18.79 -5.68 -1.63
N ARG A 190 -18.49 -6.62 -0.73
CA ARG A 190 -18.81 -6.52 0.69
C ARG A 190 -17.92 -5.55 1.47
N PHE A 191 -16.76 -5.19 0.94
CA PHE A 191 -15.78 -4.40 1.68
C PHE A 191 -15.94 -2.89 1.45
N ASP A 192 -15.42 -2.12 2.41
CA ASP A 192 -15.42 -0.66 2.38
C ASP A 192 -14.10 -0.09 2.94
N VAL A 193 -13.82 -0.34 4.22
CA VAL A 193 -12.50 -0.13 4.82
C VAL A 193 -12.02 -1.45 5.43
N VAL A 194 -10.80 -1.86 5.11
CA VAL A 194 -10.16 -3.06 5.65
C VAL A 194 -8.92 -2.63 6.41
N VAL A 195 -8.92 -2.77 7.73
CA VAL A 195 -7.76 -2.47 8.59
C VAL A 195 -6.97 -3.74 8.87
N ALA A 196 -5.65 -3.64 8.80
CA ALA A 196 -4.77 -4.79 8.94
C ALA A 196 -3.41 -4.42 9.57
N SER A 197 -2.77 -5.41 10.18
CA SER A 197 -1.37 -5.34 10.60
C SER A 197 -0.43 -5.16 9.39
N ASN A 198 0.85 -4.93 9.65
CA ASN A 198 1.83 -4.63 8.62
C ASN A 198 1.91 -5.71 7.54
N LEU A 199 2.07 -6.99 7.93
CA LEU A 199 2.14 -8.09 6.97
C LEU A 199 0.79 -8.42 6.32
N PHE A 200 -0.31 -8.40 7.07
CA PHE A 200 -1.63 -8.71 6.50
C PHE A 200 -2.07 -7.64 5.52
N GLY A 201 -1.83 -6.37 5.85
CA GLY A 201 -2.10 -5.24 4.97
C GLY A 201 -1.30 -5.33 3.68
N ASP A 202 -0.02 -5.71 3.75
CA ASP A 202 0.84 -5.97 2.59
C ASP A 202 0.19 -6.97 1.63
N ILE A 203 -0.10 -8.18 2.12
CA ILE A 203 -0.70 -9.27 1.34
C ILE A 203 -2.04 -8.85 0.72
N LEU A 204 -2.94 -8.27 1.52
CA LEU A 204 -4.28 -7.89 1.07
C LEU A 204 -4.24 -6.78 0.02
N SER A 205 -3.29 -5.88 0.13
CA SER A 205 -3.15 -4.77 -0.80
C SER A 205 -2.44 -5.11 -2.11
N ASP A 206 -1.85 -6.30 -2.24
CA ASP A 206 -1.46 -6.89 -3.52
C ASP A 206 -2.63 -7.71 -4.10
N LEU A 207 -3.30 -8.50 -3.26
CA LEU A 207 -4.45 -9.33 -3.66
C LEU A 207 -5.63 -8.48 -4.16
N GLY A 208 -5.94 -7.38 -3.49
CA GLY A 208 -7.03 -6.48 -3.88
C GLY A 208 -6.87 -5.97 -5.30
N PRO A 209 -5.76 -5.30 -5.65
CA PRO A 209 -5.46 -4.88 -7.01
C PRO A 209 -5.41 -6.01 -8.03
N ALA A 210 -4.87 -7.18 -7.66
CA ALA A 210 -4.94 -8.37 -8.53
C ALA A 210 -6.38 -8.76 -8.85
N CYS A 211 -7.31 -8.63 -7.89
CA CYS A 211 -8.75 -8.84 -8.13
C CYS A 211 -9.37 -7.76 -9.03
N THR A 212 -8.75 -6.58 -9.16
CA THR A 212 -9.21 -5.48 -10.02
C THR A 212 -8.62 -5.49 -11.43
N GLY A 213 -7.68 -6.40 -11.76
CA GLY A 213 -7.08 -6.50 -13.10
C GLY A 213 -5.57 -6.56 -13.09
N THR A 214 -4.94 -5.53 -12.52
CA THR A 214 -3.49 -5.37 -12.51
C THR A 214 -3.07 -4.67 -11.22
N ILE A 215 -1.97 -5.12 -10.62
CA ILE A 215 -1.37 -4.42 -9.49
C ILE A 215 -0.79 -3.06 -9.90
N ALA A 216 -0.51 -2.88 -11.19
CA ALA A 216 0.24 -1.75 -11.69
C ALA A 216 -0.55 -0.42 -11.68
N VAL A 217 -1.87 -0.47 -11.47
CA VAL A 217 -2.70 0.74 -11.28
C VAL A 217 -2.80 1.17 -9.81
N ALA A 218 -2.40 0.32 -8.86
CA ALA A 218 -2.65 0.57 -7.44
C ALA A 218 -1.69 1.61 -6.86
N PRO A 219 -2.20 2.73 -6.31
CA PRO A 219 -1.39 3.72 -5.64
C PRO A 219 -1.30 3.42 -4.13
N SER A 220 -0.42 4.12 -3.44
CA SER A 220 -0.39 4.13 -1.98
C SER A 220 0.11 5.44 -1.41
N GLY A 221 -0.31 5.72 -0.18
CA GLY A 221 0.22 6.81 0.65
C GLY A 221 0.68 6.26 2.00
N SER A 222 1.98 6.36 2.29
CA SER A 222 2.54 6.24 3.63
C SER A 222 2.45 7.60 4.33
N ILE A 223 1.41 7.78 5.13
CA ILE A 223 0.97 9.07 5.65
C ILE A 223 1.38 9.22 7.12
N ASN A 224 1.92 10.39 7.47
CA ASN A 224 1.95 10.90 8.84
C ASN A 224 0.75 11.86 9.01
N PRO A 225 -0.40 11.43 9.56
CA PRO A 225 -1.63 12.21 9.54
C PRO A 225 -1.54 13.54 10.27
N GLU A 226 -0.65 13.64 11.27
CA GLU A 226 -0.44 14.88 12.01
C GLU A 226 0.36 15.95 11.25
N GLY A 227 0.95 15.61 10.09
CA GLY A 227 1.75 16.54 9.29
C GLY A 227 3.05 16.98 9.98
N LYS A 228 3.56 16.20 10.94
CA LYS A 228 4.83 16.48 11.63
C LYS A 228 6.04 16.17 10.76
N PHE A 229 5.88 15.22 9.84
CA PHE A 229 6.88 14.79 8.88
C PHE A 229 6.25 14.68 7.49
N PRO A 230 7.05 14.78 6.41
CA PRO A 230 6.52 14.60 5.07
C PRO A 230 5.92 13.20 4.89
N SER A 231 4.71 13.13 4.35
CA SER A 231 4.10 11.88 3.88
C SER A 231 4.75 11.43 2.57
N LEU A 232 4.76 10.13 2.31
CA LEU A 232 5.33 9.50 1.12
C LEU A 232 4.23 8.88 0.26
N PHE A 233 4.27 9.13 -1.05
CA PHE A 233 3.32 8.60 -2.03
C PHE A 233 4.05 7.77 -3.08
N GLU A 234 3.63 6.52 -3.27
CA GLU A 234 4.30 5.53 -4.12
C GLU A 234 3.30 4.53 -4.70
N PRO A 235 3.55 3.95 -5.88
CA PRO A 235 2.78 2.81 -6.35
C PRO A 235 2.94 1.62 -5.39
N VAL A 236 1.94 0.74 -5.35
CA VAL A 236 2.02 -0.51 -4.57
C VAL A 236 3.07 -1.45 -5.14
N HIS A 237 3.20 -1.49 -6.47
CA HIS A 237 4.11 -2.40 -7.16
C HIS A 237 5.60 -2.09 -6.88
N GLY A 238 6.44 -3.12 -6.91
CA GLY A 238 7.89 -2.98 -6.79
C GLY A 238 8.57 -2.43 -8.06
N SER A 239 9.89 -2.61 -8.15
CA SER A 239 10.72 -2.11 -9.24
C SER A 239 10.57 -2.85 -10.59
N ALA A 240 9.87 -3.99 -10.59
CA ALA A 240 9.64 -4.85 -11.75
C ALA A 240 10.90 -5.08 -12.63
N PRO A 241 11.97 -5.72 -12.10
CA PRO A 241 13.23 -5.89 -12.81
C PRO A 241 13.12 -6.65 -14.13
N ASP A 242 12.11 -7.52 -14.26
CA ASP A 242 11.80 -8.32 -15.44
C ASP A 242 11.39 -7.46 -16.66
N ILE A 243 10.79 -6.28 -16.43
CA ILE A 243 10.35 -5.35 -17.48
C ILE A 243 11.11 -4.01 -17.48
N TYR A 244 12.05 -3.82 -16.55
CA TYR A 244 12.87 -2.62 -16.46
C TYR A 244 13.61 -2.34 -17.78
N GLY A 245 13.61 -1.07 -18.22
CA GLY A 245 14.25 -0.63 -19.47
C GLY A 245 13.44 -0.93 -20.75
N GLN A 246 12.36 -1.72 -20.69
CA GLN A 246 11.54 -2.04 -21.87
C GLN A 246 10.49 -0.97 -22.20
N MET A 247 10.29 -0.01 -21.29
CA MET A 247 9.32 1.08 -21.38
C MET A 247 7.87 0.59 -21.55
N ILE A 248 7.51 -0.52 -20.89
CA ILE A 248 6.15 -1.12 -20.95
C ILE A 248 5.44 -1.13 -19.58
N ALA A 249 6.07 -0.59 -18.54
CA ALA A 249 5.44 -0.48 -17.22
C ALA A 249 4.22 0.46 -17.29
N ASN A 250 3.15 0.09 -16.58
CA ASN A 250 1.96 0.92 -16.45
C ASN A 250 2.24 2.12 -15.53
N PRO A 251 2.10 3.38 -16.01
CA PRO A 251 2.38 4.55 -15.18
C PRO A 251 1.23 4.91 -14.23
N ILE A 252 0.05 4.28 -14.34
CA ILE A 252 -1.16 4.70 -13.61
C ILE A 252 -0.98 4.66 -12.10
N GLY A 253 -0.35 3.62 -11.53
CA GLY A 253 -0.11 3.55 -10.08
C GLY A 253 0.72 4.73 -9.56
N GLN A 254 1.74 5.14 -10.31
CA GLN A 254 2.54 6.33 -9.97
C GLN A 254 1.72 7.62 -10.11
N ILE A 255 1.00 7.79 -11.23
CA ILE A 255 0.20 8.99 -11.50
C ILE A 255 -0.91 9.15 -10.45
N TRP A 256 -1.60 8.06 -10.10
CA TRP A 256 -2.64 8.06 -9.08
C TRP A 256 -2.07 8.30 -7.67
N SER A 257 -0.85 7.83 -7.38
CA SER A 257 -0.14 8.22 -6.15
C SER A 257 0.11 9.74 -6.10
N GLY A 258 0.37 10.37 -7.25
CA GLY A 258 0.48 11.84 -7.36
C GLY A 258 -0.85 12.55 -7.13
N SER A 259 -1.96 11.98 -7.59
CA SER A 259 -3.31 12.46 -7.27
C SER A 259 -3.58 12.40 -5.76
N MET A 260 -3.26 11.27 -5.10
CA MET A 260 -3.37 11.15 -3.63
C MET A 260 -2.48 12.14 -2.87
N MET A 261 -1.29 12.43 -3.40
CA MET A 261 -0.38 13.43 -2.83
C MET A 261 -1.00 14.83 -2.86
N LEU A 262 -1.59 15.22 -4.00
CA LEU A 262 -2.24 16.54 -4.13
C LEU A 262 -3.45 16.67 -3.20
N ASP A 263 -4.25 15.62 -3.06
CA ASP A 263 -5.35 15.57 -2.09
C ASP A 263 -4.84 15.79 -0.66
N HIS A 264 -3.75 15.11 -0.28
CA HIS A 264 -3.14 15.24 1.04
C HIS A 264 -2.55 16.65 1.30
N LEU A 265 -1.97 17.28 0.27
CA LEU A 265 -1.42 18.63 0.35
C LEU A 265 -2.49 19.74 0.33
N GLY A 266 -3.78 19.38 0.30
CA GLY A 266 -4.88 20.35 0.33
C GLY A 266 -5.31 20.87 -1.04
N TYR A 267 -4.99 20.14 -2.12
CA TYR A 267 -5.38 20.46 -3.50
C TYR A 267 -6.33 19.40 -4.10
N PRO A 268 -7.51 19.16 -3.50
CA PRO A 268 -8.39 18.07 -3.90
C PRO A 268 -8.95 18.22 -5.31
N GLU A 269 -9.11 19.45 -5.82
CA GLU A 269 -9.55 19.67 -7.20
C GLU A 269 -8.50 19.21 -8.22
N ALA A 270 -7.22 19.42 -7.92
CA ALA A 270 -6.12 18.99 -8.77
C ALA A 270 -5.92 17.46 -8.71
N GLY A 271 -5.98 16.88 -7.51
CA GLY A 271 -5.94 15.42 -7.35
C GLY A 271 -7.11 14.74 -8.06
N LYS A 272 -8.32 15.30 -7.96
CA LYS A 272 -9.50 14.83 -8.69
C LYS A 272 -9.31 14.94 -10.22
N ALA A 273 -8.81 16.07 -10.73
CA ALA A 273 -8.60 16.26 -12.17
C ALA A 273 -7.67 15.19 -12.76
N ILE A 274 -6.60 14.82 -12.04
CA ILE A 274 -5.71 13.73 -12.45
C ILE A 274 -6.43 12.38 -12.44
N PHE A 275 -7.19 12.07 -11.39
CA PHE A 275 -7.91 10.80 -11.31
C PHE A 275 -8.99 10.67 -12.39
N ASP A 276 -9.77 11.73 -12.62
CA ASP A 276 -10.77 11.79 -13.67
C ASP A 276 -10.13 11.61 -15.07
N ALA A 277 -8.94 12.16 -15.29
CA ALA A 277 -8.18 11.98 -16.54
C ALA A 277 -7.76 10.51 -16.75
N ILE A 278 -7.35 9.80 -15.70
CA ILE A 278 -7.07 8.36 -15.76
C ILE A 278 -8.31 7.60 -16.22
N GLU A 279 -9.45 7.80 -15.55
CA GLU A 279 -10.69 7.10 -15.88
C GLU A 279 -11.15 7.40 -17.31
N LYS A 280 -11.07 8.67 -17.72
CA LYS A 280 -11.43 9.11 -19.08
C LYS A 280 -10.56 8.45 -20.14
N VAL A 281 -9.24 8.38 -19.94
CA VAL A 281 -8.33 7.74 -20.90
C VAL A 281 -8.59 6.23 -20.98
N LEU A 282 -8.78 5.54 -19.86
CA LEU A 282 -8.99 4.09 -19.84
C LEU A 282 -10.21 3.62 -20.66
N VAL A 283 -11.26 4.45 -20.76
CA VAL A 283 -12.47 4.14 -21.55
C VAL A 283 -12.46 4.73 -22.96
N SER A 284 -11.46 5.55 -23.30
CA SER A 284 -11.41 6.23 -24.59
C SER A 284 -11.11 5.23 -25.73
N PRO A 285 -11.89 5.24 -26.84
CA PRO A 285 -11.58 4.41 -27.99
C PRO A 285 -10.18 4.68 -28.53
N GLY A 286 -9.37 3.63 -28.66
CA GLY A 286 -8.00 3.74 -29.16
C GLY A 286 -6.99 4.31 -28.16
N ALA A 287 -7.32 4.33 -26.85
CA ALA A 287 -6.38 4.72 -25.81
C ALA A 287 -5.06 3.91 -25.90
N PRO A 288 -3.90 4.55 -25.69
CA PRO A 288 -2.60 3.88 -25.74
C PRO A 288 -2.38 3.08 -24.44
N LEU A 289 -3.08 1.97 -24.29
CA LEU A 289 -2.99 1.10 -23.11
C LEU A 289 -1.68 0.31 -23.12
N THR A 290 -1.08 0.14 -21.94
CA THR A 290 0.11 -0.71 -21.73
C THR A 290 -0.25 -2.21 -21.82
N PRO A 291 0.74 -3.10 -21.99
CA PRO A 291 0.48 -4.53 -22.18
C PRO A 291 -0.29 -5.23 -21.05
N ASP A 292 -0.11 -4.80 -19.80
CA ASP A 292 -0.84 -5.33 -18.64
C ASP A 292 -2.35 -5.02 -18.68
N LEU A 293 -2.75 -4.00 -19.44
CA LEU A 293 -4.14 -3.64 -19.71
C LEU A 293 -4.65 -4.22 -21.05
N GLY A 294 -3.86 -5.11 -21.69
CA GLY A 294 -4.19 -5.72 -22.98
C GLY A 294 -3.85 -4.87 -24.21
N GLY A 295 -3.13 -3.76 -24.03
CA GLY A 295 -2.69 -2.89 -25.12
C GLY A 295 -1.28 -3.20 -25.63
N LYS A 296 -0.70 -2.26 -26.37
CA LYS A 296 0.66 -2.37 -26.97
C LYS A 296 1.51 -1.11 -26.76
N ALA A 297 0.98 -0.13 -26.03
CA ALA A 297 1.64 1.15 -25.86
C ALA A 297 2.81 1.08 -24.89
N LYS A 298 3.69 2.06 -25.01
CA LYS A 298 4.81 2.31 -24.10
C LYS A 298 4.35 3.18 -22.93
N THR A 299 5.10 3.12 -21.83
CA THR A 299 4.84 3.87 -20.59
C THR A 299 4.60 5.36 -20.85
N HIS A 300 5.43 5.99 -21.69
CA HIS A 300 5.32 7.42 -21.98
C HIS A 300 4.07 7.77 -22.80
N GLU A 301 3.62 6.90 -23.71
CA GLU A 301 2.43 7.14 -24.54
C GLU A 301 1.16 7.20 -23.68
N LEU A 302 1.03 6.28 -22.71
CA LEU A 302 -0.07 6.31 -21.74
C LEU A 302 0.02 7.53 -20.82
N GLY A 303 1.22 7.85 -20.33
CA GLY A 303 1.44 9.03 -19.50
C GLY A 303 1.07 10.34 -20.21
N GLU A 304 1.48 10.51 -21.46
CA GLU A 304 1.12 11.68 -22.27
C GLU A 304 -0.37 11.77 -22.56
N ALA A 305 -1.04 10.64 -22.81
CA ALA A 305 -2.48 10.62 -23.03
C ALA A 305 -3.24 11.10 -21.78
N ILE A 306 -2.83 10.65 -20.59
CA ILE A 306 -3.39 11.09 -19.31
C ILE A 306 -3.10 12.57 -19.09
N ALA A 307 -1.86 13.03 -19.30
CA ALA A 307 -1.49 14.44 -19.13
C ALA A 307 -2.28 15.38 -20.05
N LYS A 308 -2.60 14.98 -21.28
CA LYS A 308 -3.44 15.74 -22.22
C LYS A 308 -4.92 15.77 -21.83
N ALA A 309 -5.36 14.87 -20.95
CA ALA A 309 -6.75 14.71 -20.54
C ALA A 309 -7.10 15.46 -19.25
N VAL A 310 -6.09 15.94 -18.50
CA VAL A 310 -6.20 16.90 -17.37
C VAL A 310 -6.52 18.29 -17.91
#